data_AF-A0A7L8GGB3-F1
#
_entry.id   AF-A0A7L8GGB3-F1
#
_cell.length_a   1.000
_cell.length_b   1.000
_cell.length_c   1.000
_cell.angle_alpha   90.00
_cell.angle_beta   90.00
_cell.angle_gamma   90.00
#
_symmetry.space_group_name_H-M   'P 1'
#
loop_
_entity.id
_entity.type
_entity.pdbx_description
1 polymer ?
#
loop_
_entity_poly.entity_id
_entity_poly.type
_entity_poly.pdbx_seq_one_letter_code
_entity_poly.pdbx_strand_id
1 'polypeptide(L)' 'KAENEMEKSSPIECGLIPFNMIMIPFSLQFFLITIIFIIFDIEVAMIIPFPITN' A
#
# COMPACT_ATOMS: atom_id res chain seq x y z
N LYS A 1 -5.38 -37.28 -19.58
CA LYS A 1 -6.14 -36.54 -18.54
C LYS A 1 -5.21 -35.48 -17.95
N ALA A 2 -4.81 -34.54 -18.79
CA ALA A 2 -3.88 -33.46 -18.47
C ALA A 2 -4.39 -32.21 -19.19
N GLU A 3 -5.68 -31.96 -19.04
CA GLU A 3 -6.31 -30.77 -19.58
C GLU A 3 -6.83 -29.98 -18.39
N ASN A 4 -6.20 -28.82 -18.23
CA ASN A 4 -6.80 -27.62 -17.68
C ASN A 4 -6.61 -27.30 -16.17
N GLU A 5 -5.35 -27.23 -15.73
CA GLU A 5 -5.00 -26.56 -14.46
C GLU A 5 -4.67 -25.07 -14.67
N MET A 6 -4.27 -24.67 -15.88
CA MET A 6 -3.83 -23.30 -16.19
C MET A 6 -4.99 -22.29 -16.30
N GLU A 7 -6.14 -22.65 -16.89
CA GLU A 7 -7.29 -21.72 -17.01
C GLU A 7 -8.05 -21.49 -15.69
N LYS A 8 -7.77 -22.30 -14.65
CA LYS A 8 -8.30 -22.06 -13.30
C LYS A 8 -7.51 -21.01 -12.52
N SER A 9 -6.28 -20.71 -12.95
CA SER A 9 -5.38 -19.76 -12.30
C SER A 9 -5.39 -18.36 -12.93
N SER A 10 -5.99 -18.21 -14.10
CA SER A 10 -6.23 -16.88 -14.67
C SER A 10 -7.42 -16.23 -13.98
N PRO A 11 -7.32 -14.96 -13.55
CA PRO A 11 -8.51 -14.22 -13.13
C PRO A 11 -9.49 -14.24 -14.30
N ILE A 12 -10.77 -14.53 -14.05
CA ILE A 12 -11.81 -14.56 -15.08
C ILE A 12 -12.07 -13.12 -15.53
N GLU A 13 -11.20 -12.61 -16.41
CA GLU A 13 -11.26 -11.26 -16.98
C GLU A 13 -11.62 -11.35 -18.47
N CYS A 14 -12.76 -11.99 -18.67
CA CYS A 14 -13.88 -11.67 -19.55
C CYS A 14 -13.67 -10.85 -20.85
N GLY A 15 -14.36 -11.32 -21.90
CA GLY A 15 -15.00 -10.43 -22.89
C GLY A 15 -16.11 -9.52 -22.31
N LEU A 16 -16.05 -9.21 -21.01
CA LEU A 16 -16.75 -8.11 -20.35
C LEU A 16 -15.67 -7.25 -19.70
N ILE A 17 -15.57 -6.03 -20.20
CA ILE A 17 -14.87 -4.95 -19.50
C ILE A 17 -15.56 -4.81 -18.13
N PRO A 18 -14.86 -5.01 -17.00
CA PRO A 18 -15.44 -4.72 -15.70
C PRO A 18 -15.70 -3.22 -15.65
N PHE A 19 -16.95 -2.82 -15.84
CA PHE A 19 -17.40 -1.43 -15.74
C PHE A 19 -17.16 -0.82 -14.36
N ASN A 20 -16.85 -1.65 -13.36
CA ASN A 20 -16.30 -1.21 -12.10
C ASN A 20 -14.78 -1.34 -12.16
N MET A 21 -14.10 -0.26 -12.60
CA MET A 21 -12.74 0.00 -12.13
C MET A 21 -12.75 -0.21 -10.62
N ILE A 22 -12.00 -1.21 -10.15
CA ILE A 22 -11.83 -1.52 -8.73
C ILE A 22 -10.98 -0.39 -8.15
N MET A 23 -11.57 0.79 -8.02
CA MET A 23 -10.98 1.91 -7.31
C MET A 23 -11.08 1.57 -5.84
N ILE A 24 -9.97 1.09 -5.30
CA ILE A 24 -9.83 0.88 -3.87
C ILE A 24 -10.07 2.26 -3.22
N PRO A 25 -11.08 2.39 -2.35
CA PRO A 25 -11.38 3.68 -1.73
C PRO A 25 -10.18 4.11 -0.89
N PHE A 26 -9.75 5.37 -1.10
CA PHE A 26 -8.65 5.94 -0.34
C PHE A 26 -9.05 6.12 1.12
N SER A 27 -8.26 5.56 2.03
CA SER A 27 -8.49 5.69 3.47
C SER A 27 -7.70 6.88 4.02
N LEU A 28 -8.43 7.93 4.41
CA LEU A 28 -7.86 9.10 5.07
C LEU A 28 -7.20 8.75 6.41
N GLN A 29 -7.67 7.70 7.09
CA GLN A 29 -7.09 7.25 8.35
C GLN A 29 -5.64 6.78 8.16
N PHE A 30 -5.39 5.94 7.14
CA PHE A 30 -4.03 5.47 6.84
C PHE A 30 -3.13 6.61 6.36
N PHE A 31 -3.68 7.56 5.62
CA PHE A 31 -2.96 8.75 5.18
C PHE A 31 -2.49 9.63 6.34
N LEU A 32 -3.39 9.92 7.29
CA LEU A 32 -3.05 10.72 8.47
C LEU A 32 -2.03 10.05 9.36
N ILE A 33 -2.12 8.72 9.56
CA ILE A 33 -1.11 7.94 10.29
C ILE A 33 0.27 8.09 9.62
N THR A 34 0.30 8.05 8.29
CA THR A 34 1.55 8.20 7.52
C THR A 34 2.14 9.59 7.69
N ILE A 35 1.33 10.65 7.65
CA ILE A 35 1.80 12.03 7.85
C ILE A 35 2.38 12.20 9.26
N ILE A 36 1.67 11.72 10.30
CA ILE A 36 2.12 11.84 11.68
C ILE A 36 3.44 11.08 11.87
N PHE A 37 3.56 9.87 11.28
CA PHE A 37 4.79 9.09 11.33
C PHE A 37 5.98 9.84 10.71
N ILE A 38 5.80 10.45 9.55
CA ILE A 38 6.86 11.21 8.87
C ILE A 38 7.33 12.39 9.74
N ILE A 39 6.41 13.14 10.35
CA ILE A 39 6.76 14.27 11.21
C ILE A 39 7.58 13.79 12.42
N PHE A 40 7.12 12.74 13.11
CA PHE A 40 7.82 12.19 14.26
C PHE A 40 9.20 11.61 13.91
N ASP A 41 9.34 10.97 12.74
CA ASP A 41 10.62 10.43 12.28
C ASP A 41 11.66 11.54 12.08
N ILE A 42 11.24 12.68 11.51
CA ILE A 42 12.10 13.86 11.35
C ILE A 42 12.50 14.46 12.71
N GLU A 43 11.56 14.57 13.65
CA GLU A 43 11.84 15.06 15.00
C GLU A 43 12.87 14.17 15.72
N VAL A 44 12.71 12.84 15.63
CA VAL A 44 13.65 11.88 16.21
C VAL A 44 15.03 11.98 15.56
N ALA A 45 15.10 12.10 14.23
CA ALA A 45 16.36 12.28 13.51
C ALA A 45 17.13 13.53 13.97
N MET A 46 16.43 14.61 14.34
CA MET A 46 17.04 15.83 14.90
C MET A 46 17.45 15.68 16.38
N ILE A 47 16.74 14.88 17.17
CA ILE A 47 17.04 14.67 18.60
C ILE A 47 18.23 13.71 18.80
N ILE A 48 18.37 12.68 17.98
CA ILE A 48 19.46 11.69 18.06
C ILE A 48 20.89 12.28 18.14
N PRO A 49 21.27 13.32 17.36
CA PRO A 49 22.61 13.89 17.45
C PRO A 49 22.84 14.75 18.70
N PHE A 50 21.80 15.21 19.40
CA PHE A 50 21.90 16.10 20.57
C PHE A 50 22.76 15.56 21.75
N PRO A 51 22.67 14.27 22.13
CA PRO A 51 23.56 13.69 23.15
C PRO A 51 24.99 13.43 22.66
N ILE A 52 25.23 13.42 21.34
CA ILE A 52 26.56 13.16 20.75
C ILE A 52 27.40 14.45 20.70
N THR A 53 26.76 15.62 20.79
CA THR A 53 27.39 16.94 20.71
C THR A 53 27.89 17.52 22.05
N ASN A 54 27.90 16.75 23.14
CA ASN A 54 28.55 17.12 24.42
C ASN A 54 29.85 16.35 24.64
#